data_AF-A0A290Z9L7-F1
#
_entry.id   AF-A0A290Z9L7-F1
#
_cell.length_a   1.000
_cell.length_b   1.000
_cell.length_c   1.000
_cell.angle_alpha   90.00
_cell.angle_beta   90.00
_cell.angle_gamma   90.00
#
_symmetry.space_group_name_H-M   'P 1'
#
loop_
_entity.id
_entity.type
_entity.pdbx_description
1 polymer ?
#
loop_
_entity_poly.entity_id
_entity_poly.type
_entity_poly.pdbx_seq_one_letter_code
_entity_poly.pdbx_strand_id
1 'polypeptide(L)'
;MGPALRSALAIGTALVAVAALGAAPATAEPRGLLDSCAAVRSLLPGAPDGPYLLLTNRRLLGVHCHDMAGTPREYLDLPDTGGTGNFSQYTAGGASPGTSVRTTFTKLRVDPATLTADIGDLTFATSTGSLALGGATVTSMPYATAMSCDATASGVARIDLRGTAFAVSDTFQVGGFAASGTAALAPDGQSADLTGGGYCGWNVPAPGFYNPTNPQPGMTALELSCAPGGLLRPKPCFEIT
;
A
#
# COMPACT_ATOMS: atom_id res chain seq x y z
N MET A 1 -63.07 -47.80 51.40
CA MET A 1 -62.14 -48.40 50.43
C MET A 1 -61.95 -47.41 49.30
N GLY A 2 -60.81 -46.80 48.96
CA GLY A 2 -59.45 -46.70 49.52
C GLY A 2 -58.87 -45.33 49.08
N PRO A 3 -57.68 -44.90 49.58
CA PRO A 3 -57.18 -43.53 49.44
C PRO A 3 -56.25 -43.36 48.22
N ALA A 4 -56.23 -42.18 47.61
CA ALA A 4 -55.16 -41.74 46.70
C ALA A 4 -54.96 -40.24 46.90
N LEU A 5 -54.06 -39.84 47.79
CA LEU A 5 -52.64 -39.57 47.57
C LEU A 5 -52.41 -38.31 46.71
N ARG A 6 -51.85 -37.31 47.40
CA ARG A 6 -51.52 -35.95 46.95
C ARG A 6 -50.43 -35.98 45.88
N SER A 7 -50.50 -35.10 44.89
CA SER A 7 -49.34 -34.70 44.10
C SER A 7 -49.36 -33.18 43.92
N ALA A 8 -48.47 -32.51 44.66
CA ALA A 8 -48.18 -31.10 44.52
C ALA A 8 -47.20 -30.92 43.34
N LEU A 9 -47.59 -30.13 42.35
CA LEU A 9 -46.74 -29.76 41.22
C LEU A 9 -45.90 -28.54 41.63
N ALA A 10 -44.61 -28.73 41.89
CA ALA A 10 -43.66 -27.63 42.07
C ALA A 10 -43.18 -27.18 40.68
N ILE A 11 -43.59 -25.99 40.27
CA ILE A 11 -43.11 -25.36 39.03
C ILE A 11 -41.77 -24.70 39.35
N GLY A 12 -40.67 -25.37 39.03
CA GLY A 12 -39.32 -24.81 39.09
C GLY A 12 -39.04 -23.97 37.84
N THR A 13 -39.14 -22.65 37.94
CA THR A 13 -38.63 -21.72 36.94
C THR A 13 -37.10 -21.73 36.96
N ALA A 14 -36.47 -22.33 35.95
CA ALA A 14 -35.05 -22.19 35.70
C ALA A 14 -34.78 -20.82 35.03
N LEU A 15 -34.19 -19.88 35.77
CA LEU A 15 -33.58 -18.68 35.19
C LEU A 15 -32.30 -19.11 34.47
N VAL A 16 -32.31 -19.07 33.14
CA VAL A 16 -31.08 -19.15 32.33
C VAL A 16 -30.49 -17.74 32.25
N ALA A 17 -29.44 -17.48 33.01
CA ALA A 17 -28.66 -16.26 32.87
C ALA A 17 -27.80 -16.37 31.60
N VAL A 18 -28.15 -15.61 30.57
CA VAL A 18 -27.32 -15.46 29.37
C VAL A 18 -26.18 -14.51 29.73
N ALA A 19 -24.99 -15.07 29.99
CA ALA A 19 -23.78 -14.28 30.13
C ALA A 19 -23.36 -13.77 28.75
N ALA A 20 -23.64 -12.50 28.46
CA ALA A 20 -23.06 -11.81 27.31
C ALA A 20 -21.56 -11.62 27.57
N LEU A 21 -20.74 -12.48 26.96
CA LEU A 21 -19.30 -12.25 26.82
C LEU A 21 -19.11 -11.06 25.87
N GLY A 22 -19.08 -9.85 26.42
CA GLY A 22 -18.60 -8.68 25.69
C GLY A 22 -17.14 -8.92 25.33
N ALA A 23 -16.81 -8.87 24.05
CA ALA A 23 -15.42 -8.84 23.60
C ALA A 23 -14.76 -7.60 24.23
N ALA A 24 -13.70 -7.82 25.00
CA ALA A 24 -12.88 -6.72 25.49
C ALA A 24 -12.37 -5.92 24.27
N PRO A 25 -12.37 -4.58 24.31
CA PRO A 25 -11.74 -3.81 23.25
C PRO A 25 -10.28 -4.24 23.18
N ALA A 26 -9.82 -4.63 22.00
CA ALA A 26 -8.42 -4.94 21.78
C ALA A 26 -7.60 -3.70 22.19
N THR A 27 -6.88 -3.78 23.29
CA THR A 27 -5.90 -2.77 23.66
C THR A 27 -4.85 -2.80 22.56
N ALA A 28 -4.81 -1.76 21.72
CA ALA A 28 -3.74 -1.59 20.76
C ALA A 28 -2.41 -1.64 21.52
N GLU A 29 -1.53 -2.57 21.16
CA GLU A 29 -0.19 -2.59 21.72
C GLU A 29 0.48 -1.23 21.45
N PRO A 30 1.31 -0.73 22.37
CA PRO A 30 2.15 0.42 22.08
C PRO A 30 2.89 0.14 20.78
N ARG A 31 2.87 1.09 19.84
CA ARG A 31 3.49 0.93 18.51
C ARG A 31 4.93 1.45 18.45
N GLY A 32 5.38 2.09 19.53
CA GLY A 32 6.66 2.78 19.66
C GLY A 32 6.46 4.19 20.23
N LEU A 33 7.55 4.82 20.69
CA LEU A 33 7.49 6.20 21.20
C LEU A 33 7.39 7.25 20.08
N LEU A 34 8.03 6.96 18.94
CA LEU A 34 8.06 7.81 17.74
C LEU A 34 7.69 6.95 16.53
N ASP A 35 6.52 6.32 16.56
CA ASP A 35 6.10 5.33 15.58
C ASP A 35 5.55 5.91 14.27
N SER A 36 5.36 7.23 14.24
CA SER A 36 4.72 7.98 13.15
C SER A 36 5.16 9.46 13.18
N CYS A 37 5.02 10.14 12.05
CA CYS A 37 5.15 11.59 11.96
C CYS A 37 4.12 12.30 12.85
N ALA A 38 2.94 11.70 13.04
CA ALA A 38 1.94 12.20 13.98
C ALA A 38 2.42 12.12 15.44
N ALA A 39 3.11 11.05 15.83
CA ALA A 39 3.75 10.95 17.14
C ALA A 39 4.89 11.97 17.30
N VAL A 40 5.72 12.16 16.26
CA VAL A 40 6.74 13.22 16.24
C VAL A 40 6.11 14.59 16.45
N ARG A 41 5.04 14.92 15.73
CA ARG A 41 4.30 16.19 15.86
C ARG A 41 3.68 16.36 17.25
N SER A 42 3.18 15.28 17.84
CA SER A 42 2.59 15.31 19.18
C SER A 42 3.63 15.60 20.26
N LEU A 43 4.84 15.04 20.12
CA LEU A 43 5.96 15.31 21.02
C LEU A 43 6.57 16.71 20.77
N LEU A 44 6.62 17.13 19.51
CA LEU A 44 7.21 18.38 19.06
C LEU A 44 6.21 19.17 18.20
N PRO A 45 5.28 19.94 18.81
CA PRO A 45 4.23 20.67 18.09
C PRO A 45 4.73 21.74 17.11
N GLY A 46 6.04 22.01 17.06
CA GLY A 46 6.68 22.91 16.09
C GLY A 46 7.49 22.19 15.00
N ALA A 47 7.48 20.85 14.97
CA ALA A 47 8.26 20.08 14.01
C ALA A 47 7.82 20.41 12.56
N PRO A 48 8.74 20.83 11.67
CA PRO A 48 8.44 21.12 10.26
C PRO A 48 8.41 19.86 9.40
N ASP A 49 7.96 19.96 8.16
CA ASP A 49 8.13 18.92 7.16
C ASP A 49 9.62 18.63 6.91
N GLY A 50 9.98 17.38 6.65
CA GLY A 50 11.38 17.01 6.43
C GLY A 50 11.74 15.57 6.77
N PRO A 51 13.04 15.24 6.81
CA PRO A 51 13.50 13.91 7.18
C PRO A 51 13.40 13.67 8.68
N TYR A 52 12.89 12.50 9.09
CA TYR A 52 12.81 12.08 10.48
C TYR A 52 13.19 10.61 10.64
N LEU A 53 13.61 10.26 11.86
CA LEU A 53 13.76 8.88 12.30
C LEU A 53 12.55 8.51 13.15
N LEU A 54 11.85 7.45 12.74
CA LEU A 54 10.80 6.81 13.50
C LEU A 54 11.38 5.61 14.23
N LEU A 55 11.00 5.47 15.50
CA LEU A 55 11.33 4.34 16.35
C LEU A 55 10.03 3.66 16.75
N THR A 56 9.66 2.68 15.92
CA THR A 56 8.56 1.76 16.23
C THR A 56 9.07 0.66 17.15
N ASN A 57 8.17 -0.14 17.71
CA ASN A 57 8.55 -1.31 18.51
C ASN A 57 9.23 -2.42 17.71
N ARG A 58 9.18 -2.37 16.38
CA ARG A 58 9.79 -3.37 15.51
C ARG A 58 10.94 -2.82 14.69
N ARG A 59 11.06 -1.50 14.54
CA ARG A 59 11.90 -0.89 13.50
C ARG A 59 12.44 0.47 13.86
N LEU A 60 13.67 0.71 13.42
CA LEU A 60 14.20 2.06 13.19
C LEU A 60 14.03 2.40 11.70
N LEU A 61 13.32 3.50 11.42
CA LEU A 61 12.90 3.85 10.06
C LEU A 61 13.20 5.33 9.74
N GLY A 62 13.96 5.60 8.69
CA GLY A 62 14.13 6.92 8.14
C GLY A 62 13.03 7.24 7.11
N VAL A 63 12.24 8.26 7.38
CA VAL A 63 11.14 8.70 6.50
C VAL A 63 11.26 10.19 6.16
N HIS A 64 10.44 10.65 5.22
CA HIS A 64 10.10 12.05 5.04
C HIS A 64 8.72 12.27 5.65
N CYS A 65 8.62 13.13 6.68
CA CYS A 65 7.36 13.60 7.20
C CYS A 65 6.87 14.80 6.40
N HIS A 66 5.63 14.71 5.94
CA HIS A 66 4.96 15.76 5.18
C HIS A 66 3.66 16.16 5.88
N ASP A 67 3.24 17.41 5.68
CA ASP A 67 2.03 17.99 6.27
C ASP A 67 2.03 17.91 7.81
N MET A 68 3.20 18.16 8.40
CA MET A 68 3.42 18.13 9.85
C MET A 68 2.56 19.15 10.60
N ALA A 69 2.19 20.25 9.94
CA ALA A 69 1.30 21.26 10.50
C ALA A 69 -0.20 20.89 10.39
N GLY A 70 -0.56 19.97 9.48
CA GLY A 70 -1.93 19.52 9.23
C GLY A 70 -2.12 18.06 9.64
N THR A 71 -2.12 17.15 8.65
CA THR A 71 -2.23 15.70 8.87
C THR A 71 -0.89 15.02 8.52
N PRO A 72 0.00 14.81 9.51
CA PRO A 72 1.33 14.25 9.29
C PRO A 72 1.26 12.90 8.59
N ARG A 73 2.12 12.73 7.58
CA ARG A 73 2.22 11.51 6.76
C ARG A 73 3.66 11.16 6.45
N GLU A 74 3.93 9.86 6.37
CA GLU A 74 5.24 9.27 6.15
C GLU A 74 5.45 8.89 4.70
N TYR A 75 6.60 9.28 4.15
CA TYR A 75 6.98 8.97 2.78
C TYR A 75 8.41 8.45 2.70
N LEU A 76 8.66 7.54 1.77
CA LEU A 76 10.00 7.18 1.32
C LEU A 76 10.44 8.10 0.20
N ASP A 77 11.64 8.65 0.28
CA ASP A 77 12.23 9.39 -0.84
C ASP A 77 12.74 8.41 -1.89
N LEU A 78 12.38 8.65 -3.14
CA LEU A 78 12.82 7.84 -4.29
C LEU A 78 13.98 8.58 -4.99
N PRO A 79 15.21 8.01 -5.01
CA PRO A 79 16.39 8.75 -5.49
C PRO A 79 16.36 9.05 -7.00
N ASP A 80 15.84 8.13 -7.82
CA ASP A 80 15.67 8.40 -9.25
C ASP A 80 14.43 9.28 -9.49
N THR A 81 14.69 10.58 -9.53
CA THR A 81 13.71 11.63 -9.83
C THR A 81 13.72 12.06 -11.30
N GLY A 82 14.56 11.45 -12.14
CA GLY A 82 14.66 11.74 -13.58
C GLY A 82 13.51 11.15 -14.40
N GLY A 83 12.57 10.46 -13.74
CA GLY A 83 11.41 9.84 -14.38
C GLY A 83 11.73 8.52 -15.08
N THR A 84 12.90 7.94 -14.88
CA THR A 84 13.28 6.64 -15.46
C THR A 84 13.12 5.47 -14.50
N GLY A 85 13.31 5.69 -13.20
CA GLY A 85 13.39 4.61 -12.21
C GLY A 85 12.06 4.30 -11.53
N ASN A 86 11.23 5.30 -11.27
CA ASN A 86 10.02 5.16 -10.47
C ASN A 86 8.81 5.70 -11.24
N PHE A 87 8.19 4.82 -12.03
CA PHE A 87 7.05 5.20 -12.88
C PHE A 87 6.08 4.06 -13.13
N SER A 88 4.88 4.40 -13.57
CA SER A 88 3.83 3.48 -13.98
C SER A 88 3.17 4.00 -15.24
N GLN A 89 2.79 3.11 -16.14
CA GLN A 89 2.30 3.48 -17.47
C GLN A 89 1.12 2.63 -17.92
N TYR A 90 0.14 3.33 -18.47
CA TYR A 90 -0.85 2.77 -19.37
C TYR A 90 -0.46 3.12 -20.81
N THR A 91 -0.01 2.12 -21.56
CA THR A 91 0.33 2.29 -22.98
C THR A 91 -0.95 2.39 -23.82
N ALA A 92 -1.09 3.50 -24.57
CA ALA A 92 -2.23 3.72 -25.46
C ALA A 92 -2.18 2.79 -26.68
N GLY A 93 -3.35 2.37 -27.16
CA GLY A 93 -3.50 1.45 -28.29
C GLY A 93 -4.76 0.59 -28.20
N GLY A 94 -5.15 0.00 -29.33
CA GLY A 94 -6.32 -0.89 -29.41
C GLY A 94 -7.60 -0.26 -28.86
N ALA A 95 -8.18 -0.88 -27.83
CA ALA A 95 -9.42 -0.40 -27.19
C ALA A 95 -9.22 0.86 -26.32
N SER A 96 -7.99 1.39 -26.26
CA SER A 96 -7.64 2.59 -25.50
C SER A 96 -6.91 3.63 -26.34
N PRO A 97 -7.62 4.32 -27.25
CA PRO A 97 -7.04 5.38 -28.06
C PRO A 97 -6.64 6.60 -27.21
N GLY A 98 -5.65 7.34 -27.69
CA GLY A 98 -5.13 8.54 -27.03
C GLY A 98 -3.61 8.56 -27.01
N THR A 99 -3.06 9.09 -25.92
CA THR A 99 -1.62 9.13 -25.63
C THR A 99 -1.35 8.33 -24.36
N SER A 100 -0.23 7.61 -24.32
CA SER A 100 0.13 6.79 -23.17
C SER A 100 0.16 7.63 -21.90
N VAL A 101 -0.52 7.16 -20.86
CA VAL A 101 -0.56 7.82 -19.56
C VAL A 101 0.64 7.33 -18.76
N ARG A 102 1.51 8.25 -18.35
CA ARG A 102 2.71 7.93 -17.57
C ARG A 102 2.75 8.75 -16.30
N THR A 103 2.79 8.07 -15.16
CA THR A 103 2.90 8.69 -13.83
C THR A 103 4.26 8.38 -13.23
N THR A 104 5.01 9.42 -12.87
CA THR A 104 6.35 9.33 -12.26
C THR A 104 6.30 9.78 -10.81
N PHE A 105 7.06 9.14 -9.93
CA PHE A 105 7.00 9.34 -8.49
C PHE A 105 8.35 9.78 -7.93
N THR A 106 8.34 10.75 -7.01
CA THR A 106 9.55 11.19 -6.29
C THR A 106 9.53 10.78 -4.83
N LYS A 107 8.36 10.44 -4.29
CA LYS A 107 8.19 9.83 -2.98
C LYS A 107 7.05 8.81 -3.01
N LEU A 108 7.09 7.86 -2.08
CA LEU A 108 6.07 6.83 -1.91
C LEU A 108 5.53 6.86 -0.48
N ARG A 109 4.22 6.98 -0.31
CA ARG A 109 3.59 6.95 1.03
C ARG A 109 3.70 5.55 1.60
N VAL A 110 4.06 5.42 2.86
CA VAL A 110 4.24 4.13 3.54
C VAL A 110 3.65 4.11 4.94
N ASP A 111 3.15 2.95 5.36
CA ASP A 111 2.82 2.69 6.76
C ASP A 111 4.08 2.18 7.49
N PRO A 112 4.61 2.89 8.50
CA PRO A 112 5.78 2.44 9.26
C PRO A 112 5.59 1.12 10.01
N ALA A 113 4.35 0.78 10.39
CA ALA A 113 4.04 -0.42 11.15
C ALA A 113 4.05 -1.67 10.28
N THR A 114 3.60 -1.57 9.03
CA THR A 114 3.50 -2.72 8.11
C THR A 114 4.54 -2.71 7.00
N LEU A 115 5.20 -1.57 6.74
CA LEU A 115 6.01 -1.33 5.53
C LEU A 115 5.25 -1.57 4.22
N THR A 116 3.93 -1.35 4.23
CA THR A 116 3.13 -1.38 3.01
C THR A 116 2.98 0.03 2.45
N ALA A 117 3.17 0.18 1.14
CA ALA A 117 2.98 1.45 0.48
C ALA A 117 1.51 1.74 0.18
N ASP A 118 1.17 3.00 -0.03
CA ASP A 118 -0.08 3.38 -0.70
C ASP A 118 0.25 3.71 -2.15
N ILE A 119 -0.04 2.77 -3.05
CA ILE A 119 0.28 2.93 -4.48
C ILE A 119 -0.64 3.95 -5.16
N GLY A 120 -1.73 4.36 -4.52
CA GLY A 120 -2.67 5.33 -5.03
C GLY A 120 -2.42 6.77 -4.56
N ASP A 121 -1.46 6.99 -3.67
CA ASP A 121 -1.11 8.33 -3.21
C ASP A 121 -0.26 9.06 -4.27
N LEU A 122 -0.87 10.07 -4.90
CA LEU A 122 -0.24 10.87 -5.95
C LEU A 122 0.39 12.18 -5.44
N THR A 123 0.54 12.37 -4.11
CA THR A 123 1.00 13.65 -3.52
C THR A 123 2.35 14.12 -4.08
N PHE A 124 3.25 13.17 -4.36
CA PHE A 124 4.58 13.43 -4.92
C PHE A 124 4.78 12.82 -6.31
N ALA A 125 3.69 12.75 -7.08
CA ALA A 125 3.66 12.20 -8.42
C ALA A 125 3.31 13.25 -9.48
N THR A 126 3.84 13.06 -10.69
CA THR A 126 3.51 13.86 -11.88
C THR A 126 3.03 12.92 -12.98
N SER A 127 1.95 13.27 -13.67
CA SER A 127 1.41 12.48 -14.78
C SER A 127 1.39 13.23 -16.10
N THR A 128 1.61 12.52 -17.19
CA THR A 128 1.45 13.02 -18.56
C THR A 128 0.60 12.06 -19.38
N GLY A 129 0.07 12.55 -20.51
CA GLY A 129 -0.77 11.77 -21.41
C GLY A 129 -2.22 11.67 -20.95
N SER A 130 -3.03 11.09 -21.82
CA SER A 130 -4.45 10.87 -21.62
C SER A 130 -4.98 9.90 -22.67
N LEU A 131 -5.75 8.91 -22.24
CA LEU A 131 -6.38 7.92 -23.11
C LEU A 131 -7.79 7.58 -22.64
N ALA A 132 -8.57 6.98 -23.54
CA ALA A 132 -9.90 6.50 -23.23
C ALA A 132 -9.88 5.05 -22.72
N LEU A 133 -10.69 4.75 -21.71
CA LEU A 133 -10.98 3.39 -21.23
C LEU A 133 -12.48 3.29 -20.94
N GLY A 134 -13.22 2.55 -21.77
CA GLY A 134 -14.64 2.27 -21.49
C GLY A 134 -15.53 3.51 -21.30
N GLY A 135 -15.21 4.63 -21.97
CA GLY A 135 -15.93 5.91 -21.84
C GLY A 135 -15.42 6.83 -20.73
N ALA A 136 -14.48 6.39 -19.89
CA ALA A 136 -13.74 7.23 -18.96
C ALA A 136 -12.41 7.69 -19.57
N THR A 137 -11.93 8.84 -19.11
CA THR A 137 -10.59 9.35 -19.45
C THR A 137 -9.61 8.97 -18.34
N VAL A 138 -8.54 8.27 -18.69
CA VAL A 138 -7.43 7.97 -17.78
C VAL A 138 -6.37 9.06 -17.93
N THR A 139 -5.91 9.61 -16.81
CA THR A 139 -4.91 10.67 -16.74
C THR A 139 -3.79 10.39 -15.74
N SER A 140 -3.93 9.36 -14.91
CA SER A 140 -2.87 8.91 -14.00
C SER A 140 -2.94 7.41 -13.71
N MET A 141 -1.80 6.85 -13.30
CA MET A 141 -1.63 5.45 -12.91
C MET A 141 -1.15 5.35 -11.47
N PRO A 142 -1.60 4.35 -10.69
CA PRO A 142 -1.01 4.04 -9.40
C PRO A 142 0.42 3.55 -9.57
N TYR A 143 1.22 3.69 -8.53
CA TYR A 143 2.60 3.22 -8.50
C TYR A 143 2.67 1.71 -8.74
N ALA A 144 3.83 1.24 -9.23
CA ALA A 144 4.08 -0.16 -9.54
C ALA A 144 3.04 -0.82 -10.48
N THR A 145 2.41 -0.07 -11.38
CA THR A 145 1.31 -0.59 -12.23
C THR A 145 1.59 -0.44 -13.73
N ALA A 146 1.47 -1.53 -14.47
CA ALA A 146 1.63 -1.58 -15.92
C ALA A 146 0.31 -2.00 -16.58
N MET A 147 -0.18 -1.28 -17.60
CA MET A 147 -1.48 -1.55 -18.25
C MET A 147 -1.47 -1.30 -19.76
N SER A 148 -2.23 -2.08 -20.52
CA SER A 148 -2.55 -1.78 -21.93
C SER A 148 -3.82 -2.49 -22.41
N CYS A 149 -4.34 -2.05 -23.55
CA CYS A 149 -5.55 -2.57 -24.22
C CYS A 149 -5.32 -2.91 -25.70
N ASP A 150 -4.08 -3.17 -26.09
CA ASP A 150 -3.65 -3.35 -27.49
C ASP A 150 -3.44 -4.81 -27.91
N ALA A 151 -3.99 -5.76 -27.13
CA ALA A 151 -3.80 -7.19 -27.27
C ALA A 151 -2.36 -7.70 -27.01
N THR A 152 -1.51 -6.86 -26.41
CA THR A 152 -0.12 -7.21 -26.05
C THR A 152 0.19 -6.75 -24.63
N ALA A 153 1.27 -7.24 -24.00
CA ALA A 153 1.73 -6.75 -22.69
C ALA A 153 2.64 -5.50 -22.84
N SER A 154 2.17 -4.46 -23.54
CA SER A 154 2.95 -3.26 -23.87
C SER A 154 2.94 -2.18 -22.78
N GLY A 155 2.08 -2.31 -21.76
CA GLY A 155 2.14 -1.50 -20.55
C GLY A 155 3.43 -1.77 -19.80
N VAL A 156 4.00 -0.73 -19.19
CA VAL A 156 5.29 -0.82 -18.49
C VAL A 156 5.27 -0.08 -17.16
N ALA A 157 5.99 -0.59 -16.17
CA ALA A 157 6.28 0.13 -14.94
C ALA A 157 7.67 -0.24 -14.44
N ARG A 158 8.26 0.65 -13.64
CA ARG A 158 9.53 0.41 -12.98
C ARG A 158 9.48 0.89 -11.53
N ILE A 159 10.03 0.05 -10.68
CA ILE A 159 10.33 0.35 -9.28
C ILE A 159 11.84 0.42 -9.15
N ASP A 160 12.35 1.50 -8.57
CA ASP A 160 13.77 1.68 -8.28
C ASP A 160 13.97 2.27 -6.88
N LEU A 161 14.20 1.38 -5.93
CA LEU A 161 14.47 1.67 -4.53
C LEU A 161 15.98 1.74 -4.25
N ARG A 162 16.83 1.64 -5.27
CA ARG A 162 18.29 1.67 -5.07
C ARG A 162 18.69 3.01 -4.46
N GLY A 163 19.64 2.97 -3.52
CA GLY A 163 20.04 4.13 -2.73
C GLY A 163 19.14 4.37 -1.50
N THR A 164 18.01 3.70 -1.39
CA THR A 164 17.20 3.65 -0.16
C THR A 164 17.57 2.44 0.71
N ALA A 165 17.01 2.37 1.91
CA ALA A 165 17.11 1.21 2.80
C ALA A 165 16.02 0.16 2.58
N PHE A 166 15.27 0.22 1.48
CA PHE A 166 14.09 -0.62 1.25
C PHE A 166 14.30 -1.57 0.08
N ALA A 167 13.59 -2.70 0.15
CA ALA A 167 13.46 -3.67 -0.91
C ALA A 167 11.97 -4.03 -1.05
N VAL A 168 11.55 -4.41 -2.25
CA VAL A 168 10.22 -4.97 -2.50
C VAL A 168 10.17 -6.37 -1.88
N SER A 169 9.11 -6.61 -1.11
CA SER A 169 8.83 -7.89 -0.46
C SER A 169 7.46 -8.44 -0.84
N ASP A 170 6.92 -8.00 -1.98
CA ASP A 170 5.60 -8.35 -2.47
C ASP A 170 5.66 -9.23 -3.72
N THR A 171 4.51 -9.79 -4.06
CA THR A 171 4.23 -10.44 -5.33
C THR A 171 3.40 -9.53 -6.22
N PHE A 172 3.39 -9.84 -7.52
CA PHE A 172 2.63 -9.10 -8.52
C PHE A 172 1.63 -10.02 -9.17
N GLN A 173 0.50 -9.46 -9.57
CA GLN A 173 -0.56 -10.21 -10.24
C GLN A 173 -1.06 -9.48 -11.47
N VAL A 174 -1.38 -10.30 -12.49
CA VAL A 174 -2.06 -9.83 -13.68
C VAL A 174 -3.57 -9.89 -13.48
N GLY A 175 -4.28 -8.87 -13.95
CA GLY A 175 -5.74 -8.77 -13.89
C GLY A 175 -6.31 -8.16 -15.16
N GLY A 176 -7.62 -8.29 -15.35
CA GLY A 176 -8.34 -7.76 -16.52
C GLY A 176 -8.65 -8.82 -17.57
N PHE A 177 -9.09 -8.37 -18.74
CA PHE A 177 -9.56 -9.27 -19.79
C PHE A 177 -8.41 -9.73 -20.68
N ALA A 178 -8.31 -11.06 -20.88
CA ALA A 178 -7.21 -11.71 -21.58
C ALA A 178 -5.84 -11.13 -21.16
N ALA A 179 -5.64 -10.99 -19.84
CA ALA A 179 -4.50 -10.30 -19.27
C ALA A 179 -3.18 -11.03 -19.54
N SER A 180 -2.12 -10.25 -19.74
CA SER A 180 -0.75 -10.74 -19.93
C SER A 180 0.23 -9.75 -19.32
N GLY A 181 1.37 -10.23 -18.83
CA GLY A 181 2.39 -9.41 -18.21
C GLY A 181 3.30 -10.22 -17.29
N THR A 182 4.43 -9.62 -16.91
CA THR A 182 5.42 -10.21 -16.01
C THR A 182 5.96 -9.15 -15.07
N ALA A 183 6.37 -9.55 -13.87
CA ALA A 183 7.19 -8.72 -12.98
C ALA A 183 8.56 -9.38 -12.81
N ALA A 184 9.62 -8.69 -13.20
CA ALA A 184 11.00 -9.13 -13.04
C ALA A 184 11.62 -8.38 -11.85
N LEU A 185 11.59 -9.00 -10.68
CA LEU A 185 12.21 -8.47 -9.46
C LEU A 185 13.70 -8.80 -9.45
N ALA A 186 14.54 -7.80 -9.18
CA ALA A 186 15.98 -8.01 -8.98
C ALA A 186 16.24 -8.86 -7.73
N PRO A 187 17.32 -9.67 -7.67
CA PRO A 187 17.60 -10.54 -6.53
C PRO A 187 17.75 -9.81 -5.19
N ASP A 188 18.13 -8.53 -5.20
CA ASP A 188 18.24 -7.68 -4.00
C ASP A 188 16.91 -7.02 -3.60
N GLY A 189 15.85 -7.23 -4.39
CA GLY A 189 14.54 -6.62 -4.23
C GLY A 189 14.52 -5.09 -4.44
N GLN A 190 15.63 -4.45 -4.81
CA GLN A 190 15.71 -2.98 -4.88
C GLN A 190 15.24 -2.43 -6.23
N SER A 191 14.96 -3.27 -7.21
CA SER A 191 14.34 -2.83 -8.46
C SER A 191 13.45 -3.90 -9.06
N ALA A 192 12.41 -3.47 -9.77
CA ALA A 192 11.55 -4.35 -10.52
C ALA A 192 11.13 -3.69 -11.84
N ASP A 193 11.16 -4.46 -12.91
CA ASP A 193 10.58 -4.07 -14.20
C ASP A 193 9.30 -4.88 -14.43
N LEU A 194 8.21 -4.19 -14.74
CA LEU A 194 6.90 -4.81 -14.97
C LEU A 194 6.44 -4.56 -16.40
N THR A 195 5.83 -5.60 -16.97
CA THR A 195 4.96 -5.49 -18.13
C THR A 195 3.54 -5.86 -17.73
N GLY A 196 2.55 -5.27 -18.41
CA GLY A 196 1.14 -5.53 -18.18
C GLY A 196 0.30 -5.13 -19.39
N GLY A 197 -0.82 -5.80 -19.60
CA GLY A 197 -1.61 -5.61 -20.82
C GLY A 197 -2.40 -6.84 -21.19
N GLY A 198 -2.49 -7.10 -22.50
CA GLY A 198 -3.41 -8.05 -23.11
C GLY A 198 -4.57 -7.31 -23.76
N TYR A 199 -5.77 -7.86 -23.70
CA TYR A 199 -6.96 -7.18 -24.21
C TYR A 199 -7.67 -6.42 -23.08
N CYS A 200 -6.99 -5.38 -22.57
CA CYS A 200 -7.35 -4.63 -21.36
C CYS A 200 -7.03 -5.36 -20.07
N GLY A 201 -5.75 -5.71 -19.93
CA GLY A 201 -5.19 -6.22 -18.70
C GLY A 201 -4.15 -5.30 -18.10
N TRP A 202 -3.81 -5.57 -16.85
CA TRP A 202 -2.82 -4.84 -16.07
C TRP A 202 -1.98 -5.81 -15.23
N ASN A 203 -0.87 -5.31 -14.70
CA ASN A 203 -0.01 -5.97 -13.72
C ASN A 203 0.27 -4.99 -12.58
N VAL A 204 0.06 -5.42 -11.34
CA VAL A 204 0.02 -4.57 -10.13
C VAL A 204 0.43 -5.41 -8.90
N PRO A 205 0.95 -4.80 -7.80
CA PRO A 205 1.19 -5.51 -6.55
C PRO A 205 -0.05 -6.22 -6.01
N ALA A 206 0.13 -7.37 -5.36
CA ALA A 206 -0.94 -8.10 -4.70
C ALA A 206 -1.49 -7.31 -3.47
N PRO A 207 -2.77 -7.49 -3.08
CA PRO A 207 -3.80 -8.38 -3.65
C PRO A 207 -4.43 -7.84 -4.95
N GLY A 208 -3.86 -6.82 -5.57
CA GLY A 208 -4.28 -6.27 -6.84
C GLY A 208 -5.54 -5.41 -6.72
N PHE A 209 -5.75 -4.55 -7.71
CA PHE A 209 -6.92 -3.69 -7.78
C PHE A 209 -7.60 -3.84 -9.14
N TYR A 210 -8.92 -3.75 -9.14
CA TYR A 210 -9.69 -3.78 -10.38
C TYR A 210 -9.58 -2.43 -11.09
N ASN A 211 -9.25 -2.45 -12.38
CA ASN A 211 -9.06 -1.24 -13.21
C ASN A 211 -8.24 -0.14 -12.51
N PRO A 212 -6.97 -0.41 -12.17
CA PRO A 212 -6.13 0.48 -11.36
C PRO A 212 -5.70 1.71 -12.17
N THR A 213 -6.61 2.67 -12.33
CA THR A 213 -6.44 3.90 -13.11
C THR A 213 -7.05 5.08 -12.33
N ASN A 214 -6.51 6.28 -12.52
CA ASN A 214 -6.94 7.49 -11.78
C ASN A 214 -7.06 7.25 -10.26
N PRO A 215 -6.01 6.71 -9.62
CA PRO A 215 -6.11 6.20 -8.26
C PRO A 215 -6.39 7.33 -7.26
N GLN A 216 -6.81 6.93 -6.07
CA GLN A 216 -6.95 7.80 -4.90
C GLN A 216 -6.14 7.22 -3.74
N PRO A 217 -5.73 8.04 -2.76
CA PRO A 217 -5.11 7.53 -1.54
C PRO A 217 -5.99 6.47 -0.85
N GLY A 218 -5.36 5.46 -0.27
CA GLY A 218 -5.99 4.29 0.36
C GLY A 218 -5.85 3.00 -0.46
N MET A 219 -5.13 3.03 -1.58
CA MET A 219 -4.77 1.81 -2.33
C MET A 219 -3.51 1.20 -1.71
N THR A 220 -3.63 0.72 -0.48
CA THR A 220 -2.52 0.13 0.27
C THR A 220 -2.14 -1.24 -0.31
N ALA A 221 -0.98 -1.31 -0.95
CA ALA A 221 -0.38 -2.49 -1.57
C ALA A 221 1.13 -2.27 -1.73
N LEU A 222 1.87 -3.23 -2.28
CA LEU A 222 3.33 -3.19 -2.33
C LEU A 222 3.93 -3.23 -0.92
N GLU A 223 4.04 -4.45 -0.41
CA GLU A 223 4.84 -4.75 0.78
C GLU A 223 6.33 -4.50 0.52
N LEU A 224 6.97 -3.82 1.47
CA LEU A 224 8.40 -3.56 1.48
C LEU A 224 9.04 -4.24 2.68
N SER A 225 10.35 -4.43 2.59
CA SER A 225 11.20 -4.87 3.70
C SER A 225 12.44 -4.00 3.81
N CYS A 226 13.14 -4.09 4.95
CA CYS A 226 14.45 -3.48 5.07
C CYS A 226 15.46 -4.22 4.18
N ALA A 227 16.13 -3.49 3.29
CA ALA A 227 17.18 -4.04 2.45
C ALA A 227 18.42 -4.44 3.29
N PRO A 228 19.24 -5.39 2.80
CA PRO A 228 20.53 -5.70 3.42
C PRO A 228 21.40 -4.45 3.61
N GLY A 229 21.94 -4.25 4.81
CA GLY A 229 22.71 -3.06 5.16
C GLY A 229 21.88 -1.78 5.27
N GLY A 230 20.54 -1.88 5.36
CA GLY A 230 19.62 -0.76 5.46
C GLY A 230 19.95 0.23 6.59
N LEU A 231 20.51 -0.25 7.70
CA LEU A 231 20.95 0.59 8.82
C LEU A 231 22.03 1.62 8.44
N LEU A 232 22.83 1.34 7.41
CA LEU A 232 23.95 2.19 6.97
C LEU A 232 23.54 3.23 5.92
N ARG A 233 22.26 3.27 5.54
CA ARG A 233 21.73 4.24 4.57
C ARG A 233 21.41 5.58 5.24
N PRO A 234 21.42 6.71 4.50
CA PRO A 234 21.09 8.02 5.06
C PRO A 234 19.71 8.07 5.74
N LYS A 235 18.74 7.36 5.16
CA LYS A 235 17.45 7.06 5.78
C LYS A 235 17.41 5.56 6.09
N PRO A 236 17.63 5.15 7.34
CA PRO A 236 17.84 3.75 7.65
C PRO A 236 16.54 2.95 7.61
N CYS A 237 16.66 1.64 7.46
CA CYS A 237 15.61 0.68 7.76
C CYS A 237 16.30 -0.48 8.48
N PHE A 238 15.84 -0.77 9.69
CA PHE A 238 16.39 -1.85 10.50
C PHE A 238 15.29 -2.47 11.35
N GLU A 239 15.17 -3.79 11.30
CA GLU A 239 14.28 -4.56 12.17
C GLU A 239 14.95 -4.74 13.55
N ILE A 240 14.27 -4.27 14.59
CA ILE A 240 14.62 -4.41 15.99
C ILE A 240 13.92 -5.67 16.47
N THR A 241 14.66 -6.78 16.51
CA THR A 241 14.22 -8.07 17.05
C THR A 241 13.96 -8.01 18.54
#